data_AF-A0A093QCM8-F1
#
_entry.id   AF-A0A093QCM8-F1
#
_cell.length_a   1.000
_cell.length_b   1.000
_cell.length_c   1.000
_cell.angle_alpha   90.00
_cell.angle_beta   90.00
_cell.angle_gamma   90.00
#
_symmetry.space_group_name_H-M   'P 1'
#
loop_
_entity.id
_entity.type
_entity.pdbx_description
1 polymer ?
#
loop_
_entity_poly.entity_id
_entity_poly.type
_entity_poly.pdbx_seq_one_letter_code
_entity_poly.pdbx_strand_id
1 'polypeptide(L)' 'EECGKSFRHRSTLTIHHRVHSGERPYKCPECHKSFKNSSELVRHGR' A
#
# COMPACT_ATOMS: atom_id res chain seq x y z
N GLU A 1 12.35 -6.57 -8.58
CA GLU A 1 13.10 -5.32 -8.75
C GLU A 1 14.07 -5.11 -7.61
N GLU A 2 15.33 -4.89 -7.95
CA GLU A 2 16.43 -4.66 -7.00
C GLU A 2 16.41 -3.19 -6.56
N CYS A 3 15.46 -2.82 -5.71
CA CYS A 3 15.37 -1.45 -5.18
C CYS A 3 16.27 -1.21 -3.95
N GLY A 4 17.11 -2.20 -3.58
CA GLY A 4 18.05 -2.13 -2.46
C GLY A 4 17.41 -1.96 -1.06
N LYS A 5 16.08 -2.06 -0.95
CA LYS A 5 15.36 -1.85 0.32
C LYS A 5 15.17 -3.16 1.08
N SER A 6 15.68 -3.19 2.31
CA SER A 6 15.46 -4.27 3.26
C SER A 6 14.37 -3.90 4.25
N PHE A 7 13.40 -4.79 4.44
CA PHE A 7 12.30 -4.59 5.38
C PHE A 7 12.41 -5.56 6.56
N ARG A 8 12.22 -5.04 7.77
CA ARG A 8 12.23 -5.85 9.01
C ARG A 8 11.04 -6.82 9.09
N HIS A 9 9.92 -6.48 8.46
CA HIS A 9 8.68 -7.26 8.49
C HIS A 9 8.25 -7.67 7.08
N ARG A 10 7.79 -8.92 6.93
CA ARG A 10 7.27 -9.44 5.66
C ARG A 10 6.05 -8.66 5.17
N SER A 11 5.16 -8.23 6.07
CA SER A 11 4.00 -7.40 5.72
C SER A 11 4.42 -6.11 5.04
N THR A 12 5.46 -5.44 5.54
CA THR A 12 6.00 -4.22 4.93
C THR A 12 6.63 -4.49 3.57
N LEU A 13 7.33 -5.62 3.41
CA LEU A 13 7.85 -6.06 2.10
C LEU A 13 6.70 -6.32 1.10
N THR A 14 5.65 -7.04 1.50
CA THR A 14 4.49 -7.30 0.63
C THR A 14 3.78 -6.01 0.21
N ILE A 15 3.58 -5.08 1.14
CA ILE A 15 3.03 -3.75 0.81
C ILE A 15 3.98 -2.99 -0.11
N HIS A 16 5.29 -3.10 0.10
CA HIS A 16 6.27 -2.45 -0.75
C HIS A 16 6.24 -3.00 -2.18
N HIS A 17 6.03 -4.30 -2.39
CA HIS A 17 5.88 -4.86 -3.74
C HIS A 17 4.73 -4.21 -4.53
N ARG A 18 3.67 -3.77 -3.85
CA ARG A 18 2.57 -3.02 -4.47
C ARG A 18 2.98 -1.66 -5.05
N VAL A 19 4.11 -1.11 -4.61
CA VAL A 19 4.69 0.10 -5.20
C VAL A 19 5.14 -0.16 -6.63
N HIS A 20 5.69 -1.36 -6.89
CA HIS A 20 6.19 -1.73 -8.19
C HIS A 20 5.09 -2.33 -9.08
N SER A 21 4.23 -3.19 -8.54
CA SER A 21 3.09 -3.73 -9.30
C SER A 21 1.99 -2.70 -9.55
N GLY A 22 2.00 -1.58 -8.84
CA GLY A 22 0.95 -0.57 -8.89
C GLY A 22 -0.37 -1.00 -8.21
N GLU A 23 -0.40 -2.18 -7.59
CA GLU A 23 -1.60 -2.70 -6.93
C GLU A 23 -2.07 -1.81 -5.79
N ARG A 24 -3.35 -1.47 -5.81
CA ARG A 24 -3.98 -0.66 -4.75
C ARG A 24 -5.33 -1.27 -4.38
N PRO A 25 -5.33 -2.36 -3.59
CA PRO A 25 -6.54 -3.12 -3.30
C PRO A 25 -7.51 -2.37 -2.37
N TYR A 26 -7.05 -1.33 -1.65
CA TYR A 26 -7.88 -0.59 -0.71
C TYR A 26 -8.46 0.63 -1.40
N LYS A 27 -9.77 0.62 -1.67
CA LYS A 27 -10.46 1.74 -2.33
C LYS A 27 -11.35 2.47 -1.32
N CYS A 28 -11.29 3.79 -1.30
CA CYS A 28 -12.24 4.62 -0.57
C CYS A 28 -13.62 4.53 -1.26
N PRO A 29 -14.70 4.21 -0.53
CA PRO A 29 -16.03 4.11 -1.12
C PRO A 29 -16.58 5.46 -1.58
N GLU A 30 -16.22 6.56 -0.91
CA GLU A 30 -16.77 7.89 -1.18
C GLU A 30 -16.07 8.59 -2.36
N CYS A 31 -14.74 8.67 -2.33
CA CYS A 31 -13.97 9.40 -3.35
C CYS A 31 -13.29 8.49 -4.38
N HIS A 32 -13.45 7.17 -4.25
CA HIS A 32 -12.89 6.16 -5.15
C HIS A 32 -11.36 6.14 -5.27
N LYS A 33 -10.63 6.85 -4.41
CA LYS A 33 -9.17 6.80 -4.35
C LYS A 33 -8.69 5.44 -3.86
N SER A 34 -7.64 4.93 -4.49
CA SER A 34 -7.04 3.63 -4.15
C SER A 34 -5.70 3.78 -3.42
N PHE A 35 -5.50 2.96 -2.39
CA PHE A 35 -4.37 2.98 -1.46
C PHE A 35 -3.63 1.64 -1.44
N LYS A 36 -2.35 1.67 -1.06
CA LYS A 36 -1.47 0.48 -1.08
C LYS A 36 -1.65 -0.37 0.17
N ASN A 37 -2.12 0.21 1.26
CA ASN A 37 -2.39 -0.47 2.52
C ASN A 37 -3.62 0.12 3.24
N SER A 38 -4.14 -0.62 4.22
CA SER A 38 -5.33 -0.22 4.99
C SER A 38 -5.06 1.00 5.87
N SER A 39 -3.86 1.16 6.43
CA SER A 39 -3.51 2.30 7.28
C SER A 39 -3.62 3.63 6.52
N GLU A 40 -3.22 3.65 5.25
CA GLU A 40 -3.38 4.80 4.35
C GLU A 40 -4.86 5.13 4.11
N LEU A 41 -5.70 4.11 3.85
CA LEU A 41 -7.15 4.29 3.67
C LEU A 41 -7.81 4.81 4.97
N VAL A 42 -7.47 4.22 6.11
CA VAL A 42 -8.02 4.62 7.42
C VAL A 42 -7.62 6.04 7.76
N ARG A 43 -6.36 6.43 7.53
CA ARG A 43 -5.91 7.81 7.74
C ARG A 43 -6.59 8.79 6.77
N HIS A 44 -6.93 8.35 5.57
CA HIS A 44 -7.62 9.17 4.59
C HIS A 44 -9.08 9.46 4.98
N GLY A 45 -9.77 8.50 5.60
CA GLY A 45 -11.17 8.62 6.03
C GLY A 45 -11.36 9.09 7.48
N ARG A 46 -10.29 9.47 8.18
CA ARG A 46 -10.35 10.18 9.46
C ARG A 46 -10.28 11.67 9.20
#